data_AF-A0A6A5VX11-F1
#
_entry.id   AF-A0A6A5VX11-F1
#
_cell.length_a   1.000
_cell.length_b   1.000
_cell.length_c   1.000
_cell.angle_alpha   90.00
_cell.angle_beta   90.00
_cell.angle_gamma   90.00
#
_symmetry.space_group_name_H-M   'P 1'
#
loop_
_entity.id
_entity.type
_entity.pdbx_description
1 polymer ?
#
loop_
_entity_poly.entity_id
_entity_poly.type
_entity_poly.pdbx_seq_one_letter_code
_entity_poly.pdbx_strand_id
1 'polypeptide(L)'
;MKPIISHGLISLLLLPTLILTSPTPSFELPTCGAILCLPNGEFKGCKPSQLTCLCRLGLPDTQEFVRATKPCLDREKKAQRFCTAGALEQYQRLLDDLVERLEGGFRCGARV
;
A
#
# COMPACT_ATOMS: atom_id res chain seq x y z
N MET A 1 -7.60 -4.68 73.39
CA MET A 1 -7.77 -5.64 72.27
C MET A 1 -7.62 -4.85 70.97
N LYS A 2 -6.89 -5.41 69.97
CA LYS A 2 -6.47 -4.87 68.64
C LYS A 2 -7.57 -4.13 67.85
N PRO A 3 -7.27 -3.18 66.92
CA PRO A 3 -6.53 -3.48 65.66
C PRO A 3 -5.55 -2.41 65.11
N ILE A 4 -4.45 -2.78 64.41
CA ILE A 4 -4.20 -3.08 62.97
C ILE A 4 -4.26 -1.83 62.06
N ILE A 5 -3.19 -1.55 61.30
CA ILE A 5 -3.11 -1.51 59.81
C ILE A 5 -1.85 -0.72 59.38
N SER A 6 -0.88 -1.46 58.86
CA SER A 6 0.31 -1.01 58.13
C SER A 6 -0.12 -0.52 56.74
N HIS A 7 0.08 0.76 56.43
CA HIS A 7 -0.20 1.32 55.12
C HIS A 7 1.07 1.34 54.26
N GLY A 8 0.97 0.65 53.13
CA GLY A 8 2.02 0.47 52.14
C GLY A 8 2.44 1.75 51.43
N LEU A 9 3.72 1.78 51.08
CA LEU A 9 4.32 2.70 50.12
C LEU A 9 3.86 2.33 48.71
N ILE A 10 2.87 3.05 48.18
CA ILE A 10 2.53 3.04 46.76
C ILE A 10 3.31 4.18 46.11
N SER A 11 4.43 3.83 45.48
CA SER A 11 5.24 4.74 44.67
C SER A 11 4.54 5.00 43.35
N LEU A 12 3.92 6.17 43.21
CA LEU A 12 3.29 6.65 41.97
C LEU A 12 4.39 7.09 40.99
N LEU A 13 4.77 6.22 40.07
CA LEU A 13 5.55 6.59 38.88
C LEU A 13 4.57 7.08 37.79
N LEU A 14 4.42 8.40 37.69
CA LEU A 14 3.81 9.06 36.55
C LEU A 14 4.74 8.95 35.32
N LEU A 15 4.49 7.98 34.44
CA LEU A 15 5.11 7.97 33.11
C LEU A 15 4.28 8.87 32.17
N PRO A 16 4.87 9.93 31.57
CA PRO A 16 4.21 10.65 30.51
C PRO A 16 4.13 9.76 29.27
N THR A 17 2.91 9.37 28.90
CA THR A 17 2.60 8.74 27.60
C THR A 17 2.84 9.76 26.48
N LEU A 18 4.06 9.78 25.98
CA LEU A 18 4.40 10.40 24.70
C LEU A 18 3.71 9.61 23.59
N ILE A 19 2.51 10.07 23.19
CA ILE A 19 1.84 9.60 21.98
C ILE A 19 2.62 10.20 20.80
N LEU A 20 3.65 9.47 20.36
CA LEU A 20 4.41 9.79 19.17
C LEU A 20 3.57 9.36 17.95
N THR A 21 2.68 10.23 17.48
CA THR A 21 2.04 10.07 16.17
C THR A 21 3.08 10.36 15.08
N SER A 22 3.91 9.36 14.76
CA SER A 22 4.72 9.39 13.56
C SER A 22 3.78 9.35 12.34
N PRO A 23 3.92 10.27 11.37
CA PRO A 23 3.24 10.12 10.09
C PRO A 23 3.73 8.79 9.50
N THR A 24 2.82 7.85 9.29
CA THR A 24 3.17 6.59 8.65
C THR A 24 3.69 6.93 7.25
N PRO A 25 4.94 6.56 6.89
CA PRO A 25 5.40 6.72 5.53
C PRO A 25 4.39 6.00 4.65
N SER A 26 3.79 6.75 3.72
CA SER A 26 2.89 6.16 2.74
C SER A 26 3.69 5.10 2.01
N PHE A 27 3.31 3.83 2.17
CA PHE A 27 4.00 2.71 1.54
C PHE A 27 3.86 2.87 0.02
N GLU A 28 4.82 3.55 -0.60
CA GLU A 28 4.89 3.69 -2.04
C GLU A 28 5.44 2.40 -2.61
N LEU A 29 4.64 1.75 -3.43
CA LEU A 29 5.04 0.52 -4.08
C LEU A 29 6.19 0.79 -5.07
N PRO A 30 7.21 -0.08 -5.11
CA PRO A 30 8.23 -0.03 -6.14
C PRO A 30 7.57 -0.39 -7.49
N THR A 31 7.12 0.63 -8.22
CA THR A 31 6.31 0.45 -9.44
C THR A 31 7.12 0.19 -10.70
N CYS A 32 8.42 -0.07 -10.57
CA CYS A 32 9.26 -0.57 -11.67
C CYS A 32 9.23 0.29 -12.94
N GLY A 33 9.08 1.60 -12.78
CA GLY A 33 8.99 2.53 -13.91
C GLY A 33 7.64 2.53 -14.62
N ALA A 34 6.58 1.98 -14.02
CA ALA A 34 5.21 2.02 -14.56
C ALA A 34 4.73 3.45 -14.88
N ILE A 35 5.28 4.46 -14.20
CA ILE A 35 5.03 5.87 -14.53
C ILE A 35 5.42 6.21 -15.98
N LEU A 36 6.47 5.56 -16.52
CA LEU A 36 6.93 5.74 -17.90
C LEU A 36 6.09 4.97 -18.92
N CYS A 37 5.19 4.10 -18.43
CA CYS A 37 4.23 3.37 -19.24
C CYS A 37 2.93 4.16 -19.45
N LEU A 38 2.79 5.30 -18.80
CA LEU A 38 1.64 6.16 -18.88
C LEU A 38 2.03 7.49 -19.51
N PRO A 39 1.23 8.06 -20.43
CA PRO A 39 1.57 9.28 -21.15
C PRO A 39 1.80 10.49 -20.23
N ASN A 40 1.08 10.56 -19.12
CA ASN A 40 1.18 11.64 -18.13
C ASN A 40 1.70 11.15 -16.77
N GLY A 41 2.20 9.92 -16.67
CA GLY A 41 2.56 9.30 -15.40
C GLY A 41 1.39 8.87 -14.50
N GLU A 42 0.16 9.08 -14.95
CA GLU A 42 -1.06 8.77 -14.21
C GLU A 42 -2.11 8.12 -15.11
N PHE A 43 -2.96 7.28 -14.50
CA PHE A 43 -4.08 6.62 -15.15
C PHE A 43 -5.37 7.07 -14.46
N LYS A 44 -6.22 7.82 -15.17
CA LYS A 44 -7.46 8.42 -14.63
C LYS A 44 -7.25 9.16 -13.30
N GLY A 45 -6.12 9.87 -13.17
CA GLY A 45 -5.73 10.61 -11.96
C GLY A 45 -5.10 9.76 -10.84
N CYS A 46 -4.93 8.45 -11.06
CA CYS A 46 -4.23 7.57 -10.13
C CYS A 46 -2.78 7.34 -10.56
N LYS A 47 -1.84 7.52 -9.64
CA LYS A 47 -0.45 7.11 -9.84
C LYS A 47 -0.32 5.59 -9.77
N PRO A 48 0.60 4.98 -10.54
CA PRO A 48 0.88 3.54 -10.45
C PRO A 48 1.20 3.04 -9.03
N SER A 49 1.82 3.89 -8.19
CA SER A 49 2.17 3.56 -6.80
C SER A 49 0.97 3.54 -5.85
N GLN A 50 -0.18 4.08 -6.27
CA GLN A 50 -1.37 4.23 -5.44
C GLN A 50 -2.42 3.16 -5.75
N LEU A 51 -2.17 1.91 -5.35
CA LEU A 51 -3.12 0.81 -5.60
C LEU A 51 -4.52 1.06 -5.05
N THR A 52 -4.63 1.74 -3.90
CA THR A 52 -5.96 2.08 -3.35
C THR A 52 -6.74 3.01 -4.28
N CYS A 53 -6.06 3.93 -4.98
CA CYS A 53 -6.69 4.79 -5.99
C CYS A 53 -7.13 3.93 -7.19
N LEU A 54 -6.19 3.16 -7.77
CA LEU A 54 -6.47 2.29 -8.91
C LEU A 54 -7.64 1.35 -8.65
N CYS A 55 -7.64 0.70 -7.49
CA CYS A 55 -8.69 -0.21 -7.09
C CYS A 55 -10.07 0.45 -6.94
N ARG A 56 -10.13 1.73 -6.51
CA ARG A 56 -11.39 2.47 -6.37
C ARG A 56 -12.01 2.82 -7.71
N LEU A 57 -11.26 2.78 -8.82
CA LEU A 57 -11.81 2.90 -10.17
C LEU A 57 -12.71 1.69 -10.52
N GLY A 58 -12.55 0.58 -9.79
CA GLY A 58 -13.30 -0.65 -10.02
C GLY A 58 -12.66 -1.55 -11.08
N LEU A 59 -13.28 -2.71 -11.27
CA LEU A 59 -12.75 -3.78 -12.12
C LEU A 59 -12.46 -3.35 -13.57
N PRO A 60 -13.40 -2.72 -14.33
CA PRO A 60 -13.17 -2.48 -15.76
C PRO A 60 -11.98 -1.54 -16.00
N ASP A 61 -11.87 -0.50 -15.17
CA ASP A 61 -10.81 0.49 -15.25
C ASP A 61 -9.47 -0.07 -14.75
N THR A 62 -9.50 -0.90 -13.71
CA THR A 62 -8.29 -1.58 -13.23
C THR A 62 -7.76 -2.55 -14.29
N GLN A 63 -8.62 -3.34 -14.95
CA GLN A 63 -8.22 -4.21 -16.05
C GLN A 63 -7.67 -3.42 -17.24
N GLU A 64 -8.26 -2.26 -17.57
CA GLU A 64 -7.73 -1.34 -18.58
C GLU A 64 -6.31 -0.87 -18.23
N PHE A 65 -6.10 -0.41 -16.99
CA PHE A 65 -4.78 -0.02 -16.49
C PHE A 65 -3.76 -1.16 -16.60
N VAL A 66 -4.12 -2.38 -16.15
CA VAL A 66 -3.24 -3.54 -16.19
C VAL A 66 -2.87 -3.92 -17.63
N ARG A 67 -3.85 -3.94 -18.55
CA ARG A 67 -3.62 -4.20 -19.99
C ARG A 67 -2.72 -3.18 -20.65
N ALA A 68 -2.81 -1.91 -20.25
CA ALA A 68 -1.94 -0.86 -20.78
C ALA A 68 -0.51 -0.95 -20.20
N THR A 69 -0.40 -1.28 -18.91
CA THR A 69 0.87 -1.15 -18.17
C THR A 69 1.74 -2.41 -18.27
N LYS A 70 1.18 -3.63 -18.13
CA LYS A 70 1.97 -4.87 -18.12
C LYS A 70 2.81 -5.08 -19.40
N PRO A 71 2.27 -4.92 -20.63
CA PRO A 71 3.05 -5.09 -21.85
C PRO A 71 4.14 -4.01 -22.06
N CYS A 72 4.00 -2.86 -21.40
CA CYS A 72 5.05 -1.85 -21.39
C CYS A 72 6.18 -2.24 -20.42
N LEU A 73 5.82 -2.77 -19.25
CA LEU A 73 6.76 -3.26 -18.24
C LEU A 73 7.55 -4.50 -18.72
N ASP A 74 6.89 -5.41 -19.46
CA ASP A 74 7.49 -6.62 -20.04
C ASP A 74 8.57 -6.32 -21.09
N ARG A 75 8.56 -5.10 -21.67
CA ARG A 75 9.67 -4.65 -22.52
C ARG A 75 10.84 -4.30 -21.61
N GLU A 76 11.56 -5.34 -21.19
CA GLU A 76 12.65 -5.36 -20.20
C GLU A 76 13.51 -4.09 -20.18
N LYS A 77 13.89 -3.58 -21.36
CA LYS A 77 14.77 -2.41 -21.50
C LYS A 77 14.25 -1.12 -20.83
N LYS A 78 12.94 -0.93 -20.68
CA LYS A 78 12.36 0.26 -20.05
C LYS A 78 12.25 0.12 -18.54
N ALA A 79 11.82 -1.04 -18.05
CA ALA A 79 11.57 -1.28 -16.62
C ALA A 79 12.84 -1.66 -15.83
N GLN A 80 13.74 -2.46 -16.41
CA GLN A 80 14.96 -2.95 -15.74
C GLN A 80 15.96 -1.84 -15.39
N ARG A 81 15.85 -0.66 -16.02
CA ARG A 81 16.67 0.50 -15.65
C ARG A 81 16.30 1.08 -14.28
N PHE A 82 15.08 0.80 -13.81
CA PHE A 82 14.55 1.36 -12.57
C PHE A 82 14.38 0.31 -11.47
N CYS A 83 14.30 -0.97 -11.81
CA CYS A 83 14.05 -2.05 -10.87
C CYS A 83 14.77 -3.35 -11.23
N THR A 84 15.01 -4.17 -10.20
CA THR A 84 15.47 -5.55 -10.37
C THR A 84 14.38 -6.39 -11.03
N ALA A 85 14.75 -7.50 -11.66
CA ALA A 85 13.79 -8.44 -12.25
C ALA A 85 12.78 -8.95 -11.22
N GLY A 86 13.22 -9.22 -9.98
CA GLY A 86 12.32 -9.65 -8.90
C GLY A 86 11.31 -8.58 -8.48
N ALA A 87 11.72 -7.31 -8.41
CA ALA A 87 10.78 -6.22 -8.10
C ALA A 87 9.74 -6.02 -9.21
N LEU A 88 10.17 -6.17 -10.47
CA LEU A 88 9.28 -6.12 -11.63
C LEU A 88 8.22 -7.23 -11.57
N GLU A 89 8.65 -8.47 -11.32
CA GLU A 89 7.73 -9.61 -11.20
C GLU A 89 6.75 -9.41 -10.03
N GLN A 90 7.24 -8.93 -8.88
CA GLN A 90 6.38 -8.64 -7.73
C GLN A 90 5.32 -7.59 -8.04
N TYR A 91 5.67 -6.52 -8.74
CA TYR A 91 4.71 -5.49 -9.14
C TYR A 91 3.67 -6.05 -10.12
N GLN A 92 4.09 -6.85 -11.09
CA GLN A 92 3.18 -7.49 -12.04
C GLN A 92 2.20 -8.45 -11.36
N ARG A 93 2.68 -9.29 -10.43
CA ARG A 93 1.81 -10.16 -9.63
C ARG A 93 0.81 -9.37 -8.80
N LEU A 94 1.25 -8.27 -8.20
CA LEU A 94 0.38 -7.40 -7.41
C LEU A 94 -0.77 -6.77 -8.24
N LEU A 95 -0.51 -6.48 -9.52
CA LEU A 95 -1.55 -6.03 -10.44
C LEU A 95 -2.55 -7.15 -10.78
N ASP A 96 -2.07 -8.38 -10.95
CA ASP A 96 -2.92 -9.54 -11.18
C ASP A 96 -3.79 -9.85 -9.96
N ASP A 97 -3.19 -9.88 -8.76
CA ASP A 97 -3.91 -10.06 -7.50
C ASP A 97 -4.98 -9.00 -7.30
N LEU A 98 -4.71 -7.74 -7.70
CA LEU A 98 -5.70 -6.68 -7.61
C LEU A 98 -6.91 -6.95 -8.50
N VAL A 99 -6.69 -7.40 -9.74
CA VAL A 99 -7.76 -7.76 -10.67
C VAL A 99 -8.55 -8.95 -10.15
N GLU A 100 -7.89 -10.03 -9.73
CA GLU A 100 -8.52 -11.24 -9.21
C GLU A 100 -9.42 -10.92 -7.99
N ARG A 101 -8.93 -10.10 -7.07
CA ARG A 101 -9.72 -9.68 -5.90
C ARG A 101 -10.97 -8.91 -6.31
N LEU A 102 -10.85 -7.97 -7.26
CA LEU A 102 -11.99 -7.21 -7.76
C LEU A 102 -13.00 -8.11 -8.48
N GLU A 103 -12.56 -9.12 -9.23
CA GLU A 103 -13.41 -10.14 -9.83
C GLU A 103 -14.14 -10.97 -8.76
N GLY A 104 -13.46 -11.28 -7.66
CA GLY A 104 -14.04 -11.91 -6.46
C GLY A 104 -14.98 -11.01 -5.65
N GLY A 105 -15.30 -9.80 -6.12
CA GLY A 105 -16.23 -8.88 -5.46
C GLY A 105 -15.60 -8.04 -4.32
N PHE A 106 -14.27 -8.04 -4.19
CA PHE A 106 -13.58 -7.17 -3.23
C PHE A 106 -13.85 -5.70 -3.55
N ARG A 107 -14.02 -4.88 -2.50
CA ARG A 107 -14.19 -3.43 -2.62
C ARG A 107 -13.10 -2.71 -1.85
N CYS A 108 -12.28 -1.93 -2.55
CA CYS A 108 -11.25 -1.14 -1.88
C CYS A 108 -11.82 0.00 -1.05
N GLY A 109 -11.44 0.04 0.23
CA GLY A 109 -11.87 1.08 1.16
C GLY A 109 -13.05 0.72 2.06
N ALA A 110 -13.44 -0.56 2.14
CA ALA A 110 -14.21 -1.02 3.29
C ALA A 110 -13.33 -0.85 4.54
N ARG A 111 -13.59 0.22 5.31
CA ARG A 111 -13.09 0.33 6.69
C ARG A 111 -13.62 -0.91 7.43
N VAL A 112 -12.71 -1.76 7.90
CA VAL A 112 -12.95 -2.58 9.08
C VAL A 112 -13.01 -1.67 10.30
#